data_AF-A0A7W6AEF3-F1
#
_entry.id   AF-A0A7W6AEF3-F1
#
_cell.length_a   1.000
_cell.length_b   1.000
_cell.length_c   1.000
_cell.angle_alpha   90.00
_cell.angle_beta   90.00
_cell.angle_gamma   90.00
#
_symmetry.space_group_name_H-M   'P 1'
#
loop_
_entity.id
_entity.type
_entity.pdbx_description
1 polymer ?
#
loop_
_entity_poly.entity_id
_entity_poly.type
_entity_poly.pdbx_seq_one_letter_code
_entity_poly.pdbx_strand_id
1 'polypeptide(L)'
;MALDIDGYAVLGAIATVPEVFAEIRPDIARTARALVVKQLKHRALPLARLRLIRRTLGAETFALVLDGMTDVEIKAIVARLDRHNATLKTASSAWHRTWLEGLANADEPSAAPKGSRAKAVAKKPAPQRALGKRPFAATWDGKDRDTAAAKGGKKKKKG
;
A
#
# COMPACT_ATOMS: atom_id res chain seq x y z
N MET A 1 -25.35 25.93 -4.63
CA MET A 1 -23.96 26.36 -4.40
C MET A 1 -23.60 25.92 -2.99
N ALA A 2 -22.62 25.02 -2.84
CA ALA A 2 -22.13 24.65 -1.52
C ALA A 2 -21.20 25.77 -1.04
N LEU A 3 -21.50 26.36 0.11
CA LEU A 3 -20.56 27.26 0.78
C LEU A 3 -19.39 26.38 1.25
N ASP A 4 -18.20 26.61 0.71
CA ASP A 4 -16.98 25.99 1.22
C ASP A 4 -16.69 26.62 2.58
N ILE A 5 -16.92 25.82 3.63
CA ILE A 5 -16.63 26.23 5.01
C ILE A 5 -15.15 25.99 5.27
N ASP A 6 -14.45 27.01 5.78
CA ASP A 6 -13.08 26.83 6.27
C ASP A 6 -13.06 26.00 7.56
N GLY A 7 -12.74 24.71 7.41
CA GLY A 7 -12.67 23.76 8.51
C GLY A 7 -11.63 24.13 9.57
N TYR A 8 -10.55 24.85 9.23
CA TYR A 8 -9.56 25.28 10.22
C TYR A 8 -10.10 26.40 11.10
N ALA A 9 -10.78 27.39 10.51
CA ALA A 9 -11.43 28.47 11.25
C ALA A 9 -12.51 27.93 12.20
N VAL A 10 -13.32 26.96 11.74
CA VAL A 10 -14.36 26.34 12.57
C VAL A 10 -13.76 25.55 13.74
N LEU A 11 -12.76 24.70 13.49
CA LEU A 11 -12.09 23.95 14.56
C LEU A 11 -11.39 24.88 15.56
N GLY A 12 -10.81 25.99 15.10
CA GLY A 12 -10.24 27.03 15.96
C GLY A 12 -11.28 27.72 16.84
N ALA A 13 -12.45 28.04 16.28
CA ALA A 13 -13.56 28.62 17.03
C ALA A 13 -14.09 27.65 18.11
N ILE A 14 -14.25 26.36 17.77
CA ILE A 14 -14.64 25.31 18.72
C ILE A 14 -13.61 25.17 19.85
N ALA A 15 -12.32 25.23 19.52
CA ALA A 15 -11.24 25.15 20.51
C ALA A 15 -11.20 26.36 21.47
N THR A 16 -11.74 27.52 21.06
CA THR A 16 -11.76 28.73 21.88
C THR A 16 -12.81 28.64 23.01
N VAL A 17 -13.96 28.01 22.74
CA VAL A 17 -15.04 27.85 23.73
C VAL A 17 -15.49 26.38 23.80
N PRO A 18 -14.66 25.50 24.41
CA PRO A 18 -14.91 24.05 24.40
C PRO A 18 -16.07 23.64 25.31
N GLU A 19 -16.61 24.53 26.13
CA GLU A 19 -17.77 24.28 26.99
C GLU A 19 -19.08 24.25 26.20
N VAL A 20 -19.22 25.11 25.18
CA VAL A 20 -20.38 25.15 24.28
C VAL A 20 -20.49 23.87 23.44
N PHE A 21 -19.35 23.19 23.23
CA PHE A 21 -19.22 22.02 22.37
C PHE A 21 -18.83 20.75 23.14
N ALA A 22 -19.29 20.61 24.38
CA ALA A 22 -18.90 19.48 25.25
C ALA A 22 -19.27 18.10 24.67
N GLU A 23 -20.43 17.99 24.01
CA GLU A 23 -20.94 16.71 23.48
C GLU A 23 -20.12 16.17 22.31
N ILE A 24 -19.46 17.03 21.53
CA ILE A 24 -18.67 16.63 20.35
C ILE A 24 -17.19 16.40 20.66
N ARG A 25 -16.73 16.62 21.90
CA ARG A 25 -15.35 16.36 22.33
C ARG A 25 -14.81 14.98 21.93
N PRO A 26 -15.52 13.86 22.15
CA PRO A 26 -15.03 12.54 21.72
C PRO A 26 -14.87 12.43 20.20
N ASP A 27 -15.76 13.08 19.43
CA ASP A 27 -15.68 13.09 17.97
C ASP A 27 -14.55 13.95 17.45
N ILE A 28 -14.26 15.09 18.11
CA ILE A 28 -13.10 15.93 17.79
C ILE A 28 -11.82 15.12 18.00
N ALA A 29 -11.68 14.43 19.14
CA ALA A 29 -10.49 13.63 19.42
C ALA A 29 -10.31 12.48 18.41
N ARG A 30 -11.40 11.77 18.08
CA ARG A 30 -11.40 10.71 17.06
C ARG A 30 -11.03 11.25 15.68
N THR A 31 -11.60 12.38 15.30
CA THR A 31 -11.39 13.01 13.98
C THR A 31 -9.99 13.57 13.85
N ALA A 32 -9.49 14.28 14.87
CA ALA A 32 -8.12 14.79 14.90
C ALA A 32 -7.11 13.67 14.72
N ARG A 33 -7.28 12.56 15.49
CA ARG A 33 -6.44 11.37 15.34
C ARG A 33 -6.53 10.81 13.91
N ALA A 34 -7.72 10.65 13.36
CA ALA A 34 -7.90 10.13 12.01
C ALA A 34 -7.25 11.01 10.93
N LEU A 35 -7.30 12.33 11.06
CA LEU A 35 -6.66 13.28 10.16
C LEU A 35 -5.13 13.16 10.22
N VAL A 36 -4.55 13.08 11.43
CA VAL A 36 -3.10 12.88 11.59
C VAL A 36 -2.68 11.53 10.99
N VAL A 37 -3.40 10.45 11.26
CA VAL A 37 -3.10 9.13 10.69
C VAL A 37 -3.20 9.15 9.16
N LYS A 38 -4.23 9.79 8.58
CA LYS A 38 -4.34 9.99 7.13
C LYS A 38 -3.13 10.73 6.57
N GLN A 39 -2.68 11.77 7.25
CA GLN A 39 -1.51 12.54 6.86
C GLN A 39 -0.22 11.69 6.92
N LEU A 40 -0.03 10.89 7.98
CA LEU A 40 1.11 9.99 8.12
C LEU A 40 1.13 8.88 7.05
N LYS A 41 -0.05 8.39 6.66
CA LYS A 41 -0.21 7.39 5.61
C LYS A 41 -0.02 7.96 4.20
N HIS A 42 -0.05 9.28 4.01
CA HIS A 42 0.07 9.91 2.70
C HIS A 42 1.34 9.46 1.96
N ARG A 43 1.21 8.99 0.70
CA ARG A 43 2.30 8.35 -0.07
C ARG A 43 3.54 9.25 -0.24
N ALA A 44 3.34 10.55 -0.34
CA ALA A 44 4.40 11.53 -0.55
C ALA A 44 4.84 12.23 0.75
N LEU A 45 4.77 11.56 1.92
CA LEU A 45 5.27 12.11 3.17
C LEU A 45 6.81 12.08 3.19
N PRO A 46 7.53 13.22 3.12
CA PRO A 46 8.97 13.24 3.31
C PRO A 46 9.33 13.18 4.79
N LEU A 47 10.54 12.70 5.09
CA LEU A 47 11.06 12.61 6.47
C LEU A 47 11.06 13.98 7.19
N ALA A 48 11.42 15.05 6.48
CA ALA A 48 11.39 16.40 7.03
C ALA A 48 9.98 16.79 7.52
N ARG A 49 8.94 16.41 6.78
CA ARG A 49 7.55 16.70 7.16
C ARG A 49 7.10 15.83 8.34
N LEU A 50 7.55 14.58 8.44
CA LEU A 50 7.31 13.75 9.63
C LEU A 50 7.89 14.42 10.89
N ARG A 51 9.14 14.89 10.81
CA ARG A 51 9.81 15.60 11.92
C ARG A 51 9.08 16.88 12.29
N LEU A 52 8.61 17.65 11.32
CA LEU A 52 7.78 18.84 11.57
C LEU A 52 6.46 18.47 12.26
N ILE A 53 5.75 17.45 11.79
CA ILE A 53 4.49 16.99 12.41
C ILE A 53 4.72 16.60 13.87
N ARG A 54 5.80 15.87 14.16
CA ARG A 54 6.16 15.52 15.54
C ARG A 54 6.48 16.75 16.39
N ARG A 55 7.21 17.74 15.85
CA ARG A 55 7.49 19.00 16.55
C ARG A 55 6.22 19.81 16.84
N THR A 56 5.27 19.83 15.92
CA THR A 56 4.00 20.58 16.10
C THR A 56 3.04 19.89 17.06
N LEU A 57 3.00 18.56 17.08
CA LEU A 57 2.13 17.80 17.98
C LEU A 57 2.73 17.61 19.37
N GLY A 58 4.06 17.65 19.49
CA GLY A 58 4.77 17.24 20.70
C GLY A 58 5.03 15.72 20.73
N ALA A 59 5.97 15.31 21.58
CA ALA A 59 6.40 13.91 21.67
C ALA A 59 5.29 12.99 22.20
N GLU A 60 4.61 13.41 23.26
CA GLU A 60 3.57 12.61 23.93
C GLU A 60 2.35 12.39 23.04
N THR A 61 1.81 13.45 22.45
CA THR A 61 0.65 13.35 21.55
C THR A 61 0.98 12.53 20.31
N PHE A 62 2.20 12.64 19.79
CA PHE A 62 2.65 11.81 18.67
C PHE A 62 2.72 10.33 19.04
N ALA A 63 3.26 9.99 20.22
CA ALA A 63 3.30 8.61 20.72
C ALA A 63 1.88 8.02 20.86
N LEU A 64 0.94 8.77 21.46
CA LEU A 64 -0.47 8.35 21.57
C LEU A 64 -1.14 8.09 20.21
N VAL A 65 -0.79 8.87 19.19
CA VAL A 65 -1.29 8.64 17.83
C VAL A 65 -0.73 7.34 17.26
N LEU A 66 0.57 7.08 17.44
CA LEU A 66 1.24 5.86 16.99
C LEU A 66 0.72 4.60 17.71
N ASP A 67 0.43 4.69 19.01
CA ASP A 67 -0.08 3.56 19.79
C ASP A 67 -1.43 3.05 19.27
N GLY A 68 -2.28 3.96 18.78
CA GLY A 68 -3.54 3.54 18.18
C GLY A 68 -3.40 2.99 16.75
N MET A 69 -2.24 3.08 16.10
CA MET A 69 -2.03 2.58 14.75
C MET A 69 -1.76 1.07 14.77
N THR A 70 -2.19 0.40 13.70
CA THR A 70 -1.91 -1.04 13.56
C THR A 70 -0.45 -1.28 13.19
N ASP A 71 0.10 -2.41 13.62
CA ASP A 71 1.49 -2.80 13.31
C ASP A 71 1.78 -2.80 11.81
N VAL A 72 0.79 -3.16 11.00
CA VAL A 72 0.87 -3.18 9.54
C VAL A 72 1.04 -1.77 8.97
N GLU A 73 0.30 -0.80 9.50
CA GLU A 73 0.40 0.60 9.07
C GLU A 73 1.75 1.21 9.45
N ILE A 74 2.23 0.92 10.67
CA ILE A 74 3.53 1.39 11.15
C ILE A 74 4.64 0.80 10.29
N LYS A 75 4.61 -0.52 10.04
CA LYS A 75 5.56 -1.19 9.14
C LYS A 75 5.53 -0.60 7.74
N ALA A 76 4.34 -0.29 7.20
CA ALA A 76 4.21 0.30 5.87
C ALA A 76 4.82 1.71 5.79
N ILE A 77 4.69 2.52 6.84
CA ILE A 77 5.31 3.84 6.93
C ILE A 77 6.83 3.71 7.01
N VAL A 78 7.33 2.85 7.90
CA VAL A 78 8.77 2.63 8.07
C VAL A 78 9.39 2.09 6.77
N ALA A 79 8.79 1.09 6.12
CA ALA A 79 9.30 0.53 4.87
C ALA A 79 9.36 1.55 3.71
N ARG A 80 8.58 2.64 3.81
CA ARG A 80 8.61 3.75 2.85
C ARG A 80 9.67 4.78 3.18
N LEU A 81 9.81 5.14 4.45
CA LEU A 81 10.79 6.13 4.91
C LEU A 81 12.22 5.57 4.89
N ASP A 82 12.36 4.28 5.13
CA ASP A 82 13.65 3.61 5.33
C ASP A 82 13.72 2.27 4.58
N ARG A 83 13.43 2.29 3.27
CA ARG A 83 13.36 1.07 2.44
C ARG A 83 14.62 0.20 2.47
N HIS A 84 15.78 0.81 2.70
CA HIS A 84 17.08 0.14 2.58
C HIS A 84 17.51 -0.59 3.85
N ASN A 85 16.77 -0.44 4.94
CA ASN A 85 17.14 -1.04 6.20
C ASN A 85 16.92 -2.56 6.20
N ALA A 86 18.02 -3.30 6.41
CA ALA A 86 18.05 -4.76 6.37
C ALA A 86 17.20 -5.39 7.48
N THR A 87 17.05 -4.70 8.62
CA THR A 87 16.28 -5.21 9.77
C THR A 87 14.77 -5.21 9.49
N LEU A 88 14.27 -4.51 8.48
CA LEU A 88 12.82 -4.43 8.21
C LEU A 88 12.16 -5.77 7.91
N LYS A 89 12.93 -6.73 7.40
CA LYS A 89 12.40 -8.05 7.03
C LYS A 89 12.25 -8.98 8.22
N THR A 90 13.06 -8.79 9.26
CA THR A 90 13.17 -9.67 10.42
C THR A 90 12.73 -9.01 11.74
N ALA A 91 12.50 -7.69 11.72
CA ALA A 91 12.13 -6.93 12.89
C ALA A 91 10.72 -7.26 13.42
N SER A 92 10.58 -7.12 14.73
CA SER A 92 9.29 -7.18 15.43
C SER A 92 8.49 -5.90 15.23
N SER A 93 7.18 -5.95 15.51
CA SER A 93 6.34 -4.76 15.44
C SER A 93 6.73 -3.68 16.47
N ALA A 94 7.17 -4.10 17.66
CA ALA A 94 7.71 -3.19 18.66
C ALA A 94 8.93 -2.41 18.14
N TRP A 95 9.82 -3.05 17.39
CA TRP A 95 10.97 -2.39 16.77
C TRP A 95 10.54 -1.36 15.72
N HIS A 96 9.49 -1.63 14.94
CA HIS A 96 8.99 -0.66 13.97
C HIS A 96 8.44 0.61 14.62
N ARG A 97 7.82 0.50 15.82
CA ARG A 97 7.34 1.66 16.59
C ARG A 97 8.50 2.53 17.07
N THR A 98 9.45 1.92 17.76
CA THR A 98 10.62 2.64 18.30
C THR A 98 11.48 3.25 17.19
N TRP A 99 11.62 2.56 16.06
CA TRP A 99 12.34 3.09 14.90
C TRP A 99 11.61 4.28 14.26
N LEU A 100 10.28 4.25 14.17
CA LEU A 100 9.51 5.39 13.65
C LEU A 100 9.63 6.61 14.58
N GLU A 101 9.62 6.41 15.89
CA GLU A 101 9.87 7.46 16.88
C GLU A 101 11.28 8.03 16.77
N GLY A 102 12.28 7.17 16.54
CA GLY A 102 13.67 7.55 16.27
C GLY A 102 13.81 8.42 15.01
N LEU A 103 13.24 7.99 13.89
CA LEU A 103 13.22 8.73 12.63
C LEU A 103 12.55 10.11 12.77
N ALA A 104 11.50 10.19 13.59
CA ALA A 104 10.79 11.43 13.88
C ALA A 104 11.55 12.36 14.84
N ASN A 105 12.47 11.83 15.66
CA ASN A 105 13.36 12.60 16.52
C ASN A 105 14.50 13.25 15.73
N ALA A 106 15.42 12.43 15.26
CA ALA A 106 16.63 12.87 14.57
C ALA A 106 17.34 11.75 13.81
N ASP A 107 16.95 10.47 14.00
CA ASP A 107 17.67 9.36 13.37
C ASP A 107 17.57 9.44 11.85
N GLU A 108 18.69 9.15 11.20
CA GLU A 108 18.79 9.15 9.76
C GLU A 108 18.33 7.80 9.19
N PRO A 109 17.54 7.81 8.11
CA PRO A 109 17.16 6.59 7.41
C PRO A 109 18.43 5.90 6.91
N SER A 110 18.42 4.56 6.90
CA SER A 110 19.55 3.78 6.43
C SER A 110 19.88 4.20 4.99
N ALA A 111 21.10 4.68 4.79
CA ALA A 111 21.54 5.15 3.50
C ALA A 111 21.38 4.03 2.47
N ALA A 112 20.85 4.38 1.30
CA ALA A 112 20.86 3.45 0.17
C ALA A 112 22.30 2.95 -0.02
N PRO A 113 22.53 1.64 -0.15
CA PRO A 113 23.87 1.13 -0.38
C PRO A 113 24.44 1.83 -1.61
N LYS A 114 25.58 2.52 -1.45
CA LYS A 114 26.35 3.14 -2.53
C LYS A 114 26.71 2.04 -3.53
N GLY A 115 25.85 1.82 -4.52
CA GLY A 115 25.98 0.69 -5.44
C GLY A 115 24.69 0.18 -6.06
N SER A 116 23.50 0.49 -5.54
CA SER A 116 22.27 0.16 -6.27
C SER A 116 22.05 1.18 -7.40
N ARG A 117 22.85 1.07 -8.47
CA ARG A 117 22.45 1.53 -9.80
C ARG A 117 20.99 1.11 -9.96
N ALA A 118 20.12 2.09 -10.24
CA ALA A 118 18.78 1.81 -10.70
C ALA A 118 18.89 0.69 -11.73
N LYS A 119 18.35 -0.50 -11.43
CA LYS A 119 18.11 -1.47 -12.49
C LYS A 119 17.15 -0.75 -13.41
N ALA A 120 17.70 -0.21 -14.49
CA ALA A 120 16.94 0.23 -15.63
C ALA A 120 15.96 -0.91 -15.89
N VAL A 121 14.67 -0.62 -15.72
CA VAL A 121 13.61 -1.55 -16.10
C VAL A 121 13.86 -1.81 -17.57
N ALA A 122 14.48 -2.95 -17.87
CA ALA A 122 14.65 -3.42 -19.22
C ALA A 122 13.22 -3.54 -19.76
N LYS A 123 12.85 -2.60 -20.65
CA LYS A 123 11.64 -2.72 -21.45
C LYS A 123 11.70 -4.12 -22.06
N LYS A 124 10.83 -5.02 -21.63
CA LYS A 124 10.57 -6.26 -22.37
C LYS A 124 10.33 -5.84 -23.82
N PRO A 125 11.09 -6.35 -24.81
CA PRO A 125 10.76 -6.08 -26.19
C PRO A 125 9.34 -6.61 -26.42
N ALA A 126 8.49 -5.76 -26.99
CA ALA A 126 7.17 -6.17 -27.45
C ALA A 126 7.34 -7.41 -28.35
N PRO A 127 6.48 -8.44 -28.24
CA PRO A 127 6.57 -9.58 -29.13
C PRO A 127 6.37 -9.08 -30.56
N GLN A 128 7.45 -9.16 -31.34
CA GLN A 128 7.44 -8.82 -32.76
C GLN A 128 6.48 -9.81 -33.43
N ARG A 129 5.29 -9.35 -33.80
CA ARG A 129 4.37 -10.14 -34.63
C ARG A 129 5.13 -10.58 -35.87
N ALA A 130 5.25 -11.89 -36.07
CA ALA A 130 5.92 -12.50 -37.22
C ALA A 130 5.08 -12.29 -38.49
N LEU A 131 4.98 -11.04 -38.97
CA LEU A 131 4.44 -10.69 -40.29
C LEU A 131 5.53 -10.92 -41.35
N GLY A 132 5.97 -12.16 -41.49
CA GLY A 132 7.04 -12.51 -42.44
C GLY A 132 7.36 -13.99 -42.58
N LYS A 133 6.54 -14.91 -42.05
CA LYS A 133 6.67 -16.33 -42.38
C LYS A 133 5.60 -16.71 -43.42
N ARG A 134 6.02 -17.47 -44.43
CA ARG A 134 5.16 -18.01 -45.51
C ARG A 134 3.86 -18.55 -44.90
N PRO A 135 2.70 -18.32 -45.54
CA PRO A 135 1.44 -18.81 -45.01
C PRO A 135 1.55 -20.31 -44.82
N PHE A 136 1.26 -20.75 -43.59
CA PHE A 136 1.06 -22.15 -43.27
C PHE A 136 -0.16 -22.62 -44.08
N ALA A 137 0.08 -23.34 -45.17
CA ALA A 137 -0.97 -23.97 -45.94
C ALA A 137 -1.42 -25.24 -45.19
N ALA A 138 -2.24 -25.05 -44.15
CA ALA A 138 -3.08 -26.14 -43.67
C ALA A 138 -4.31 -26.22 -44.58
N THR A 139 -4.31 -27.22 -45.47
CA THR A 139 -5.53 -27.70 -46.10
C THR A 139 -6.11 -28.79 -45.21
N TRP A 140 -7.30 -28.55 -44.68
CA TRP A 140 -8.11 -29.55 -44.01
C TRP A 140 -8.55 -30.60 -45.04
N ASP A 141 -8.34 -31.88 -44.74
CA ASP A 141 -8.69 -33.02 -45.62
C ASP A 141 -10.17 -33.42 -45.52
N GLY A 142 -10.99 -32.62 -44.81
CA GLY A 142 -12.43 -32.84 -44.66
C GLY A 142 -12.79 -34.08 -43.86
N LYS A 143 -11.82 -34.73 -43.19
CA LYS A 143 -12.05 -35.98 -42.46
C LYS A 143 -12.00 -35.74 -40.96
N ASP A 144 -13.18 -35.57 -40.36
CA ASP A 144 -13.33 -35.62 -38.90
C ASP A 144 -12.91 -37.01 -38.39
N ARG A 145 -11.85 -37.05 -37.59
CA ARG A 145 -11.34 -38.29 -36.97
C ARG A 145 -11.82 -38.49 -35.53
N ASP A 146 -12.77 -37.67 -35.09
CA ASP A 146 -13.29 -37.68 -33.71
C ASP A 146 -14.61 -38.46 -33.53
N THR A 147 -15.02 -39.28 -34.50
CA THR A 147 -16.16 -40.18 -34.31
C THR A 147 -15.69 -41.62 -34.09
N ALA A 148 -15.46 -41.99 -32.83
CA ALA A 148 -15.48 -43.40 -32.43
C ALA A 148 -16.91 -43.91 -32.61
N ALA A 149 -17.12 -44.67 -33.69
CA ALA A 149 -18.40 -45.22 -34.09
C ALA A 149 -18.96 -46.17 -33.03
N ALA A 150 -20.15 -45.83 -32.53
CA ALA A 150 -21.06 -46.79 -31.93
C ALA A 150 -21.64 -47.71 -33.03
N LYS A 151 -21.60 -49.02 -32.79
CA LYS A 151 -22.48 -50.12 -33.26
C LYS A 151 -21.75 -51.43 -32.90
N GLY A 152 -22.24 -52.35 -32.06
CA GLY A 152 -23.60 -52.86 -31.92
C GLY A 152 -23.67 -54.27 -32.54
N GLY A 153 -23.95 -55.31 -31.74
CA GLY A 153 -24.51 -56.58 -32.26
C GLY A 153 -23.94 -57.93 -31.80
N LYS A 154 -24.41 -58.41 -30.63
CA LYS A 154 -25.13 -59.70 -30.43
C LYS A 154 -24.61 -61.00 -31.12
N LYS A 155 -24.14 -61.99 -30.33
CA LYS A 155 -24.63 -63.40 -30.43
C LYS A 155 -24.22 -64.35 -29.27
N LYS A 156 -25.28 -64.93 -28.67
CA LYS A 156 -25.46 -66.19 -27.91
C LYS A 156 -24.39 -67.30 -27.98
N LYS A 157 -24.11 -67.85 -26.77
CA LYS A 157 -24.33 -69.24 -26.26
C LYS A 157 -23.50 -70.43 -26.79
N LYS A 158 -22.80 -71.09 -25.86
CA LYS A 158 -22.65 -72.55 -25.55
C LYS A 158 -21.19 -72.84 -25.13
N GLY A 159 -20.89 -73.74 -24.21
CA GLY A 159 -21.69 -74.74 -23.51
C GLY A 159 -21.18 -74.98 -22.10
#